data_AF-A0A3N1I181-F1
#
_entry.id   AF-A0A3N1I181-F1
#
_cell.length_a   1.000
_cell.length_b   1.000
_cell.length_c   1.000
_cell.angle_alpha   90.00
_cell.angle_beta   90.00
_cell.angle_gamma   90.00
#
_symmetry.space_group_name_H-M   'P 1'
#
loop_
_entity.id
_entity.type
_entity.pdbx_description
1 polymer ?
#
loop_
_entity_poly.entity_id
_entity_poly.type
_entity_poly.pdbx_seq_one_letter_code
_entity_poly.pdbx_strand_id
1 'polypeptide(L)'
;MVMNVKRITVPLLCVFISMLAITGCPEKGYQLRFDEEGVITVNNGNVCFPVPDSAYYRVGAISINPRGTPSKDEKIIFDPALNIVNEHLCIPPTFYQFDRDGSFFIRAILISTQKSAPPRKIVSALEVEGRHITSIRPDDSEMARPYSEMLRNQ
;
A
#
# COMPACT_ATOMS: atom_id res chain seq x y z
N MET A 1 -18.56 47.32 -58.31
CA MET A 1 -18.21 47.09 -56.89
C MET A 1 -18.76 45.73 -56.50
N VAL A 2 -17.93 44.69 -56.44
CA VAL A 2 -18.32 43.38 -55.90
C VAL A 2 -17.19 42.93 -54.99
N MET A 3 -17.46 42.92 -53.69
CA MET A 3 -16.51 42.57 -52.64
C MET A 3 -16.21 41.07 -52.65
N ASN A 4 -14.93 40.79 -52.49
CA ASN A 4 -14.28 39.49 -52.51
C ASN A 4 -14.69 38.68 -51.26
N VAL A 5 -15.55 37.67 -51.41
CA VAL A 5 -15.84 36.67 -50.37
C VAL A 5 -14.73 35.62 -50.39
N LYS A 6 -13.59 35.95 -49.81
CA LYS A 6 -12.57 34.97 -49.40
C LYS A 6 -11.97 35.42 -48.08
N ARG A 7 -12.77 35.33 -47.02
CA ARG A 7 -12.30 35.49 -45.65
C ARG A 7 -13.25 34.71 -44.76
N ILE A 8 -12.70 34.00 -43.79
CA ILE A 8 -13.41 33.30 -42.70
C ILE A 8 -13.86 31.86 -43.04
N THR A 9 -12.95 30.98 -43.45
CA THR A 9 -13.20 29.51 -43.37
C THR A 9 -12.05 28.70 -42.77
N VAL A 10 -10.90 29.33 -42.50
CA VAL A 10 -9.72 28.64 -41.93
C VAL A 10 -9.62 28.70 -40.38
N PRO A 11 -10.04 29.77 -39.67
CA PRO A 11 -9.76 29.83 -38.23
C PRO A 11 -10.71 28.97 -37.39
N LEU A 12 -11.89 28.63 -37.93
CA LEU A 12 -12.91 27.85 -37.21
C LEU A 12 -12.56 26.35 -37.12
N LEU A 13 -11.83 25.82 -38.12
CA LEU A 13 -11.43 24.42 -38.18
C LEU A 13 -10.31 24.09 -37.17
N CYS A 14 -9.41 25.03 -36.91
CA CYS A 14 -8.31 24.85 -35.94
C CYS A 14 -8.78 24.83 -34.48
N VAL A 15 -9.88 25.53 -34.16
CA VAL A 15 -10.44 25.57 -32.79
C VAL A 15 -11.16 24.25 -32.43
N PHE A 16 -11.72 23.55 -33.42
CA PHE A 16 -12.37 22.25 -33.18
C PHE A 16 -11.36 21.12 -32.90
N ILE A 17 -10.19 21.15 -33.54
CA ILE A 17 -9.14 20.15 -33.33
C ILE A 17 -8.45 20.34 -31.98
N SER A 18 -8.32 21.59 -31.48
CA SER A 18 -7.77 21.84 -30.16
C SER A 18 -8.68 21.41 -29.00
N MET A 19 -10.01 21.41 -29.18
CA MET A 19 -10.93 20.86 -28.17
C MET A 19 -10.79 19.35 -27.98
N LEU A 20 -10.40 18.60 -29.02
CA LEU A 20 -10.16 17.14 -28.93
C LEU A 20 -8.79 16.79 -28.33
N ALA A 21 -7.84 17.72 -28.31
CA ALA A 21 -6.52 17.52 -27.70
C ALA A 21 -6.49 17.83 -26.19
N ILE A 22 -7.50 18.54 -25.66
CA ILE A 22 -7.60 18.88 -24.23
C ILE A 22 -8.43 17.84 -23.46
N THR A 23 -9.12 16.92 -24.15
CA THR A 23 -9.65 15.73 -23.47
C THR A 23 -8.49 14.78 -23.22
N GLY A 24 -7.72 15.04 -22.16
CA GLY A 24 -6.79 14.06 -21.62
C GLY A 24 -7.56 12.74 -21.47
N CYS A 25 -7.04 11.67 -22.06
CA CYS A 25 -7.57 10.33 -21.83
C CYS A 25 -7.70 10.18 -20.31
N PRO A 26 -8.91 9.92 -19.76
CA PRO A 26 -9.03 9.64 -18.34
C PRO A 26 -8.25 8.35 -18.11
N GLU A 27 -7.00 8.50 -17.68
CA GLU A 27 -6.16 7.40 -17.27
C GLU A 27 -6.85 6.79 -16.05
N LYS A 28 -7.57 5.69 -16.29
CA LYS A 28 -8.13 4.80 -15.26
C LYS A 28 -6.96 4.13 -14.55
N GLY A 29 -6.18 4.89 -13.78
CA GLY A 29 -4.90 4.42 -13.24
C GLY A 29 -4.54 4.97 -11.87
N TYR A 30 -5.02 6.15 -11.48
CA TYR A 30 -4.61 6.79 -10.22
C TYR A 30 -5.74 6.87 -9.20
N GLN A 31 -6.35 5.74 -8.86
CA GLN A 31 -6.94 5.65 -7.52
C GLN A 31 -5.77 5.42 -6.57
N LEU A 32 -5.18 6.51 -6.08
CA LEU A 32 -4.24 6.50 -4.97
C LEU A 32 -4.98 5.94 -3.76
N ARG A 33 -4.88 4.62 -3.58
CA ARG A 33 -5.44 3.94 -2.43
C ARG A 33 -4.36 4.02 -1.36
N PHE A 34 -4.61 4.85 -0.35
CA PHE A 34 -3.70 5.01 0.75
C PHE A 34 -3.52 3.70 1.50
N ASP A 35 -2.29 3.48 1.93
CA ASP A 35 -1.97 2.45 2.89
C ASP A 35 -2.83 2.60 4.14
N GLU A 36 -3.30 1.47 4.64
CA GLU A 36 -4.04 1.41 5.88
C GLU A 36 -3.05 1.37 7.05
N GLU A 37 -3.29 2.18 8.08
CA GLU A 37 -2.51 2.13 9.31
C GLU A 37 -3.13 1.11 10.26
N GLY A 38 -2.32 0.16 10.74
CA GLY A 38 -2.73 -0.83 11.73
C GLY A 38 -2.16 -0.52 13.11
N VAL A 39 -3.03 -0.30 14.10
CA VAL A 39 -2.63 -0.15 15.50
C VAL A 39 -2.36 -1.53 16.11
N ILE A 40 -1.22 -1.66 16.78
CA ILE A 40 -0.79 -2.94 17.35
C ILE A 40 -1.39 -3.15 18.73
N THR A 41 -1.80 -4.39 18.95
CA THR A 41 -2.18 -4.94 20.25
C THR A 41 -1.38 -6.22 20.50
N VAL A 42 -1.09 -6.50 21.76
CA VAL A 42 -0.41 -7.74 22.16
C VAL A 42 -1.40 -8.63 22.87
N ASN A 43 -1.63 -9.83 22.34
CA ASN A 43 -2.54 -10.81 22.93
C ASN A 43 -1.83 -12.16 23.08
N ASN A 44 -1.60 -12.58 24.33
CA ASN A 44 -0.89 -13.82 24.66
C ASN A 44 0.46 -13.96 23.94
N GLY A 45 1.21 -12.86 23.82
CA GLY A 45 2.50 -12.81 23.12
C GLY A 45 2.41 -12.71 21.59
N ASN A 46 1.21 -12.77 21.01
CA ASN A 46 1.00 -12.49 19.59
C ASN A 46 0.92 -10.98 19.37
N VAL A 47 1.59 -10.50 18.33
CA VAL A 47 1.47 -9.11 17.86
C VAL A 47 0.35 -9.05 16.83
N CYS A 48 -0.74 -8.35 17.13
CA CYS A 48 -1.94 -8.33 16.30
C CYS A 48 -2.30 -6.91 15.87
N PHE A 49 -2.86 -6.76 14.68
CA PHE A 49 -3.47 -5.51 14.22
C PHE A 49 -4.77 -5.79 13.46
N PRO A 50 -5.73 -4.85 13.49
CA PRO A 50 -7.02 -5.02 12.85
C PRO A 50 -6.89 -5.01 11.33
N VAL A 51 -7.72 -5.81 10.69
CA VAL A 51 -7.93 -5.89 9.25
C VAL A 51 -9.44 -5.82 9.03
N PRO A 52 -10.05 -4.62 9.01
CA PRO A 52 -11.48 -4.48 8.82
C PRO A 52 -11.90 -5.03 7.46
N ASP A 53 -13.10 -5.59 7.33
CA ASP A 53 -13.63 -6.13 6.05
C ASP A 53 -12.72 -7.20 5.42
N SER A 54 -12.15 -8.09 6.25
CA SER A 54 -11.16 -9.08 5.80
C SER A 54 -11.74 -10.37 5.22
N ALA A 55 -13.06 -10.53 5.18
CA ALA A 55 -13.72 -11.82 4.88
C ALA A 55 -13.23 -12.51 3.60
N TYR A 56 -12.80 -11.72 2.61
CA TYR A 56 -12.31 -12.20 1.32
C TYR A 56 -10.85 -11.88 1.07
N TYR A 57 -10.07 -11.65 2.12
CA TYR A 57 -8.66 -11.35 2.03
C TYR A 57 -7.83 -12.47 2.65
N ARG A 58 -6.69 -12.77 2.01
CA ARG A 58 -5.64 -13.61 2.57
C ARG A 58 -4.33 -12.81 2.64
N VAL A 59 -3.41 -13.23 3.51
CA VAL A 59 -2.07 -12.64 3.55
C VAL A 59 -1.28 -13.15 2.34
N GLY A 60 -0.91 -12.24 1.45
CA GLY A 60 -0.09 -12.54 0.26
C GLY A 60 1.39 -12.35 0.52
N ALA A 61 1.76 -11.33 1.29
CA ALA A 61 3.12 -11.12 1.74
C ALA A 61 3.14 -10.39 3.08
N ILE A 62 4.20 -10.59 3.85
CA ILE A 62 4.47 -9.83 5.07
C ILE A 62 5.96 -9.46 5.13
N SER A 63 6.26 -8.25 5.57
CA SER A 63 7.62 -7.82 5.92
C SER A 63 7.64 -7.29 7.34
N ILE A 64 8.69 -7.66 8.09
CA ILE A 64 8.91 -7.23 9.48
C ILE A 64 10.38 -6.83 9.56
N ASN A 65 10.63 -5.54 9.67
CA ASN A 65 11.98 -5.00 9.60
C ASN A 65 12.20 -3.93 10.68
N PRO A 66 13.44 -3.79 11.19
CA PRO A 66 13.80 -2.64 12.01
C PRO A 66 13.54 -1.33 11.28
N ARG A 67 13.17 -0.29 12.03
CA ARG A 67 12.99 1.05 11.47
C ARG A 67 14.31 1.55 10.88
N GLY A 68 14.21 2.27 9.76
CA GLY A 68 15.37 2.74 8.99
C GLY A 68 15.97 1.70 8.03
N THR A 69 15.44 0.48 7.97
CA THR A 69 15.85 -0.50 6.94
C THR A 69 15.64 0.08 5.54
N PRO A 70 16.68 0.15 4.69
CA PRO A 70 16.55 0.59 3.29
C PRO A 70 15.64 -0.35 2.50
N SER A 71 14.82 0.17 1.58
CA SER A 71 13.84 -0.63 0.82
C SER A 71 14.43 -1.87 0.16
N LYS A 72 15.67 -1.77 -0.34
CA LYS A 72 16.40 -2.85 -1.01
C LYS A 72 16.83 -4.01 -0.09
N ASP A 73 16.92 -3.74 1.21
CA ASP A 73 17.46 -4.68 2.22
C ASP A 73 16.34 -5.28 3.08
N GLU A 74 15.08 -4.93 2.78
CA GLU A 74 13.92 -5.47 3.48
C GLU A 74 13.74 -6.95 3.23
N LYS A 75 13.44 -7.67 4.31
CA LYS A 75 13.06 -9.08 4.23
C LYS A 75 11.56 -9.18 4.06
N ILE A 76 11.15 -9.84 2.97
CA ILE A 76 9.76 -10.05 2.60
C ILE A 76 9.51 -11.55 2.56
N ILE A 77 8.44 -11.98 3.23
CA ILE A 77 7.97 -13.35 3.26
C ILE A 77 6.72 -13.40 2.39
N PHE A 78 6.81 -14.09 1.25
CA PHE A 78 5.68 -14.33 0.35
C PHE A 78 4.89 -15.56 0.80
N ASP A 79 3.56 -15.51 0.61
CA ASP A 79 2.59 -16.52 1.01
C ASP A 79 2.86 -17.09 2.42
N PRO A 80 2.92 -16.22 3.46
CA PRO A 80 3.25 -16.65 4.81
C PRO A 80 2.19 -17.59 5.36
N ALA A 81 2.58 -18.49 6.26
CA ALA A 81 1.68 -19.34 7.04
C ALA A 81 0.96 -18.54 8.16
N LEU A 82 0.33 -17.42 7.77
CA LEU A 82 -0.44 -16.52 8.63
C LEU A 82 -1.86 -16.39 8.07
N ASN A 83 -2.85 -16.41 8.97
CA ASN A 83 -4.25 -16.27 8.62
C ASN A 83 -4.84 -15.03 9.29
N ILE A 84 -5.84 -14.44 8.65
CA ILE A 84 -6.65 -13.41 9.26
C ILE A 84 -7.81 -14.11 9.97
N VAL A 85 -7.96 -13.88 11.26
CA VAL A 85 -8.98 -14.52 12.11
C VAL A 85 -9.73 -13.43 12.85
N ASN A 86 -11.06 -13.43 12.78
CA ASN A 86 -11.92 -12.43 13.42
C ASN A 86 -11.48 -10.98 13.09
N GLU A 87 -11.18 -10.70 11.82
CA GLU A 87 -10.71 -9.38 11.35
C GLU A 87 -9.39 -8.92 11.99
N HIS A 88 -8.56 -9.83 12.46
CA HIS A 88 -7.23 -9.53 12.99
C HIS A 88 -6.18 -10.37 12.29
N LEU A 89 -5.07 -9.73 11.93
CA LEU A 89 -3.85 -10.43 11.56
C LEU A 89 -2.93 -10.47 12.78
N CYS A 90 -2.65 -11.67 13.26
CA CYS A 90 -1.80 -11.91 14.43
C CYS A 90 -0.51 -12.62 14.01
N ILE A 91 0.62 -12.12 14.49
CA ILE A 91 1.95 -12.66 14.28
C ILE A 91 2.36 -13.40 15.55
N PRO A 92 2.39 -14.74 15.54
CA PRO A 92 2.80 -15.50 16.70
C PRO A 92 4.33 -15.49 16.87
N PRO A 93 4.85 -15.68 18.10
CA PRO A 93 6.29 -15.82 18.35
C PRO A 93 6.97 -16.98 17.60
N THR A 94 6.19 -17.97 17.14
CA THR A 94 6.69 -19.05 16.27
C THR A 94 6.95 -18.59 14.83
N PHE A 95 6.34 -17.48 14.42
CA PHE A 95 6.55 -16.86 13.11
C PHE A 95 7.64 -15.78 13.16
N TYR A 96 7.59 -14.88 14.16
CA TYR A 96 8.59 -13.84 14.36
C TYR A 96 8.74 -13.49 15.84
N GLN A 97 9.98 -13.38 16.31
CA GLN A 97 10.29 -13.01 17.70
C GLN A 97 10.81 -11.58 17.75
N PHE A 98 10.13 -10.72 18.51
CA PHE A 98 10.57 -9.37 18.84
C PHE A 98 11.46 -9.42 20.09
N ASP A 99 12.65 -10.03 19.94
CA ASP A 99 13.57 -10.36 21.03
C ASP A 99 14.64 -9.29 21.32
N ARG A 100 14.74 -8.28 20.44
CA ARG A 100 15.69 -7.18 20.53
C ARG A 100 14.95 -5.87 20.71
N ASP A 101 15.48 -5.04 21.60
CA ASP A 101 15.00 -3.67 21.79
C ASP A 101 15.17 -2.84 20.50
N GLY A 102 14.27 -1.89 20.32
CA GLY A 102 14.24 -0.98 19.18
C GLY A 102 12.89 -0.93 18.48
N SER A 103 12.80 -0.08 17.46
CA SER A 103 11.57 0.13 16.69
C SER A 103 11.54 -0.73 15.43
N PHE A 104 10.37 -1.27 15.11
CA PHE A 104 10.12 -2.10 13.94
C PHE A 104 8.90 -1.59 13.20
N PHE A 105 8.86 -1.82 11.88
CA PHE A 105 7.65 -1.66 11.10
C PHE A 105 7.29 -3.00 10.46
N ILE A 106 5.98 -3.22 10.34
CA ILE A 106 5.36 -4.39 9.76
C ILE A 106 4.56 -3.93 8.56
N ARG A 107 4.71 -4.60 7.42
CA ARG A 107 3.81 -4.45 6.28
C ARG A 107 3.18 -5.76 5.91
N ALA A 108 1.87 -5.78 5.80
CA ALA A 108 1.10 -6.90 5.28
C ALA A 108 0.43 -6.51 3.96
N ILE A 109 0.69 -7.30 2.92
CA ILE A 109 -0.01 -7.21 1.64
C ILE A 109 -1.11 -8.25 1.65
N LEU A 110 -2.34 -7.79 1.51
CA LEU A 110 -3.53 -8.62 1.51
C LEU A 110 -4.03 -8.80 0.08
N ILE A 111 -4.21 -10.04 -0.33
CA ILE A 111 -4.70 -10.39 -1.65
C ILE A 111 -6.16 -10.82 -1.51
N SER A 112 -7.02 -10.22 -2.32
CA SER A 112 -8.42 -10.62 -2.39
C SER A 112 -8.56 -11.99 -3.02
N THR A 113 -9.41 -12.84 -2.44
CA THR A 113 -9.86 -14.11 -3.03
C THR A 113 -10.94 -13.88 -4.09
N GLN A 114 -11.56 -12.70 -4.11
CA GLN A 114 -12.46 -12.27 -5.18
C GLN A 114 -11.67 -11.57 -6.31
N LYS A 115 -11.96 -11.94 -7.57
CA LYS A 115 -11.24 -11.46 -8.77
C LYS A 115 -11.25 -9.93 -8.98
N SER A 116 -12.22 -9.21 -8.42
CA SER A 116 -12.42 -7.78 -8.67
C SER A 116 -11.92 -6.86 -7.55
N ALA A 117 -11.61 -7.39 -6.37
CA ALA A 117 -11.19 -6.55 -5.25
C ALA A 117 -9.67 -6.29 -5.32
N PRO A 118 -9.21 -5.03 -5.22
CA PRO A 118 -7.79 -4.73 -5.29
C PRO A 118 -7.07 -5.22 -4.03
N PRO A 119 -5.75 -5.47 -4.12
CA PRO A 119 -4.95 -5.75 -2.93
C PRO A 119 -5.02 -4.58 -1.95
N ARG A 120 -4.80 -4.89 -0.67
CA ARG A 120 -4.70 -3.91 0.41
C ARG A 120 -3.31 -3.98 1.02
N LYS A 121 -2.82 -2.86 1.53
CA LYS A 121 -1.55 -2.76 2.24
C LYS A 121 -1.85 -2.18 3.61
N ILE A 122 -1.51 -2.95 4.65
CA ILE A 122 -1.56 -2.49 6.03
C ILE A 122 -0.14 -2.29 6.53
N VAL A 123 0.11 -1.14 7.12
CA VAL A 123 1.40 -0.77 7.73
C VAL A 123 1.17 -0.53 9.21
N SER A 124 1.97 -1.19 10.03
CA SER A 124 1.97 -1.06 11.48
C SER A 124 3.38 -0.83 11.98
N ALA A 125 3.54 -0.21 13.14
CA ALA A 125 4.85 -0.03 13.75
C ALA A 125 4.78 -0.25 15.26
N LEU A 126 5.87 -0.77 15.81
CA LEU A 126 6.02 -1.03 17.25
C LEU A 126 7.39 -0.60 17.74
N GLU A 127 7.48 -0.39 19.04
CA GLU A 127 8.72 -0.25 19.79
C GLU A 127 8.82 -1.38 20.81
N VAL A 128 10.02 -1.96 20.92
CA VAL A 128 10.37 -2.97 21.92
C VAL A 128 11.32 -2.33 22.92
N GLU A 129 10.93 -2.33 24.19
CA GLU A 129 11.77 -1.89 25.30
C GLU A 129 11.65 -2.87 26.46
N GLY A 130 12.74 -3.58 26.80
CA GLY A 130 12.76 -4.47 27.96
C GLY A 130 11.71 -5.58 27.88
N ARG A 131 11.44 -6.09 26.66
CA ARG A 131 10.37 -7.05 26.31
C ARG A 131 8.94 -6.50 26.35
N HIS A 132 8.77 -5.21 26.62
CA HIS A 132 7.49 -4.55 26.45
C HIS A 132 7.34 -4.10 25.00
N ILE A 133 6.19 -4.39 24.39
CA ILE A 133 5.88 -3.99 23.02
C ILE A 133 4.81 -2.91 23.08
N THR A 134 5.12 -1.74 22.54
CA THR A 134 4.16 -0.63 22.40
C THR A 134 3.89 -0.37 20.93
N SER A 135 2.64 -0.04 20.60
CA SER A 135 2.32 0.43 19.25
C SER A 135 2.83 1.85 19.09
N ILE A 136 3.49 2.12 17.98
CA ILE A 136 3.88 3.47 17.55
C ILE A 136 3.29 3.74 16.16
N ARG A 137 3.29 5.00 15.74
CA ARG A 137 2.83 5.37 14.40
C ARG A 137 3.87 4.94 13.35
N PRO A 138 3.46 4.35 12.21
CA PRO A 138 4.34 4.23 11.05
C PRO A 138 4.75 5.60 10.53
N ASP A 139 5.99 5.70 10.05
CA ASP A 139 6.47 6.94 9.43
C ASP A 139 5.87 7.07 8.02
N ASP A 140 5.72 8.30 7.52
CA ASP A 140 5.19 8.55 6.17
C ASP A 140 6.04 7.83 5.10
N SER A 141 7.35 7.70 5.33
CA SER A 141 8.26 6.96 4.45
C SER A 141 8.08 5.44 4.51
N GLU A 142 7.47 4.90 5.57
CA GLU A 142 7.11 3.49 5.71
C GLU A 142 5.77 3.21 5.01
N MET A 143 4.85 4.18 5.04
CA MET A 143 3.55 4.11 4.34
C MET A 143 3.65 4.37 2.83
N ALA A 144 4.54 5.26 2.39
CA ALA A 144 4.60 5.65 0.98
C ALA A 144 5.39 4.67 0.08
N ARG A 145 5.95 3.56 0.61
CA ARG A 145 6.87 2.71 -0.17
C ARG A 145 6.15 2.00 -1.33
N PRO A 146 6.63 2.14 -2.59
CA PRO A 146 6.03 1.48 -3.74
C PRO A 146 6.31 -0.03 -3.75
N TYR A 147 5.32 -0.81 -4.20
CA TYR A 147 5.46 -2.26 -4.36
C TYR A 147 6.56 -2.65 -5.37
N SER A 148 6.76 -1.84 -6.41
CA SER A 148 7.79 -2.05 -7.44
C SER A 148 9.22 -1.96 -6.91
N GLU A 149 9.46 -1.19 -5.84
CA GLU A 149 10.80 -1.11 -5.23
C GLU A 149 11.14 -2.34 -4.40
N MET A 150 10.12 -3.07 -3.93
CA MET A 150 10.26 -4.32 -3.18
C MET A 150 10.59 -5.52 -4.09
N LEU A 151 10.15 -5.47 -5.35
CA LEU A 151 10.33 -6.56 -6.33
C LEU A 151 11.60 -6.44 -7.20
N ARG A 152 12.30 -5.30 -7.16
CA ARG A 152 13.44 -5.03 -8.07
C ARG A 152 14.69 -5.87 -7.81
N ASN A 153 14.71 -6.68 -6.76
CA ASN A 153 15.86 -7.47 -6.34
C ASN A 153 15.62 -9.00 -6.40
N GLN A 154 14.69 -9.45 -7.25
CA GLN A 154 14.62 -10.87 -7.67
C GLN A 154 15.47 -11.12 -8.90
#